data_AF-A0A969XGL2-F1
#
_entry.id   AF-A0A969XGL2-F1
#
_cell.length_a   1.000
_cell.length_b   1.000
_cell.length_c   1.000
_cell.angle_alpha   90.00
_cell.angle_beta   90.00
_cell.angle_gamma   90.00
#
_symmetry.space_group_name_H-M   'P 1'
#
loop_
_entity.id
_entity.type
_entity.pdbx_description
1 polymer ?
#
loop_
_entity_poly.entity_id
_entity_poly.type
_entity_poly.pdbx_seq_one_letter_code
_entity_poly.pdbx_strand_id
1 'polypeptide(L)'
;ADTAPVPPPPAEPTPSSEPPLAAASSAGDPAPTPTLEEDEATQEDPTVFLNCPRPGDSLFLVFEHDVFFDAMGMAAIQQTVAAQAIELHCTEGGESKVGIESESGLPANRLPVTISGSAGTCSVGGSATLVPTVAGYCEEGIVWLTIWEEWQEYEMTITCDDSPPMPFALPDTGYKHAGPDDQGIDFWLVDEGVAVREFPFQGEGGSGFHRWTLYLDGLLVPNDVYQTWFEATH
;
A
#
# COMPACT_ATOMS: atom_id res chain seq x y z
N ALA A 1 -35.46 5.97 32.76
CA ALA A 1 -34.58 7.14 32.90
C ALA A 1 -33.74 6.88 34.12
N ASP A 2 -32.53 6.38 33.90
CA ASP A 2 -31.50 6.24 34.94
C ASP A 2 -30.17 6.44 34.22
N THR A 3 -29.62 7.65 34.34
CA THR A 3 -28.42 8.08 33.61
C THR A 3 -27.27 8.07 34.60
N ALA A 4 -26.39 7.07 34.50
CA ALA A 4 -25.15 7.06 35.26
C ALA A 4 -24.21 8.19 34.75
N PRO A 5 -23.50 8.90 35.64
CA PRO A 5 -22.62 9.99 35.24
C PRO A 5 -21.31 9.45 34.63
N VAL A 6 -20.89 10.09 33.54
CA VAL A 6 -19.60 9.85 32.85
C VAL A 6 -18.45 10.38 33.72
N PRO A 7 -17.36 9.61 33.95
CA PRO A 7 -16.20 10.11 34.68
C PRO A 7 -15.40 11.12 33.84
N PRO A 8 -14.76 12.12 34.48
CA PRO A 8 -13.97 13.12 33.77
C PRO A 8 -12.67 12.52 33.18
N PRO A 9 -12.13 13.10 32.09
CA PRO A 9 -10.91 12.63 31.46
C PRO A 9 -9.67 12.86 32.35
N PRO A 10 -8.59 12.06 32.17
CA PRO A 10 -7.34 12.23 32.93
C PRO A 10 -6.67 13.56 32.60
N ALA A 11 -6.04 14.17 33.61
CA ALA A 11 -5.27 15.40 33.44
C ALA A 11 -3.97 15.15 32.64
N GLU A 12 -3.65 16.06 31.71
CA GLU A 12 -2.41 16.06 30.94
C GLU A 12 -1.18 16.29 31.84
N PRO A 13 -0.03 15.66 31.55
CA PRO A 13 1.20 15.91 32.29
C PRO A 13 1.80 17.26 31.90
N THR A 14 2.13 18.07 32.91
CA THR A 14 2.85 19.33 32.75
C THR A 14 4.33 19.11 32.38
N PRO A 15 4.91 19.90 31.46
CA PRO A 15 6.34 19.86 31.18
C PRO A 15 7.12 20.50 32.34
N SER A 16 7.99 19.73 32.98
CA SER A 16 8.89 20.22 34.03
C SER A 16 9.99 21.08 33.40
N SER A 17 10.06 22.34 33.82
CA SER A 17 11.12 23.30 33.46
C SER A 17 12.00 23.53 34.67
N GLU A 18 13.29 23.16 34.60
CA GLU A 18 14.31 23.69 35.51
C GLU A 18 15.72 23.58 34.88
N PRO A 19 16.44 24.70 34.71
CA PRO A 19 17.91 24.76 34.78
C PRO A 19 18.32 25.65 35.99
N PRO A 20 19.61 25.92 36.29
CA PRO A 20 20.89 25.30 35.91
C PRO A 20 21.77 24.98 37.15
N LEU A 21 22.99 24.45 36.97
CA LEU A 21 24.12 24.80 37.86
C LEU A 21 25.46 24.55 37.18
N ALA A 22 26.17 25.66 36.92
CA ALA A 22 27.58 25.69 36.57
C ALA A 22 28.44 25.58 37.83
N ALA A 23 29.57 24.87 37.75
CA ALA A 23 30.75 25.12 38.57
C ALA A 23 32.00 24.60 37.85
N ALA A 24 33.10 25.34 38.01
CA ALA A 24 34.18 25.50 37.05
C ALA A 24 35.48 24.75 37.37
N SER A 25 36.33 24.66 36.33
CA SER A 25 37.80 24.72 36.31
C SER A 25 38.65 23.62 36.95
N SER A 26 39.49 22.96 36.13
CA SER A 26 40.95 22.97 36.34
C SER A 26 41.70 22.63 35.05
N ALA A 27 42.83 23.30 34.88
CA ALA A 27 43.69 23.39 33.70
C ALA A 27 44.44 22.09 33.36
N GLY A 28 44.76 21.94 32.07
CA GLY A 28 45.71 20.95 31.55
C GLY A 28 45.62 20.90 30.02
N ASP A 29 46.48 21.65 29.36
CA ASP A 29 46.65 21.73 27.90
C ASP A 29 47.11 20.37 27.32
N PRO A 30 46.53 19.89 26.20
CA PRO A 30 47.33 19.12 25.26
C PRO A 30 47.18 19.62 23.82
N ALA A 31 48.34 19.88 23.21
CA ALA A 31 48.76 19.86 21.80
C ALA A 31 47.71 20.00 20.66
N PRO A 32 48.01 20.77 19.60
CA PRO A 32 47.08 20.93 18.48
C PRO A 32 46.87 19.61 17.73
N THR A 33 45.63 19.12 17.75
CA THR A 33 45.12 18.07 16.87
C THR A 33 45.21 18.55 15.42
N PRO A 34 45.67 17.74 14.45
CA PRO A 34 45.61 18.12 13.05
C PRO A 34 44.13 18.23 12.66
N THR A 35 43.73 19.39 12.14
CA THR A 35 42.44 19.57 11.50
C THR A 35 42.39 18.62 10.31
N LEU A 36 41.66 17.51 10.44
CA LEU A 36 41.16 16.79 9.29
C LEU A 36 40.15 17.76 8.65
N GLU A 37 40.48 18.26 7.47
CA GLU A 37 39.50 18.85 6.58
C GLU A 37 38.42 17.78 6.40
N GLU A 38 37.25 18.01 7.00
CA GLU A 38 36.03 17.33 6.59
C GLU A 38 35.82 17.77 5.14
N ASP A 39 36.26 16.93 4.21
CA ASP A 39 35.63 16.82 2.90
C ASP A 39 34.13 16.61 3.21
N GLU A 40 33.35 17.68 3.13
CA GLU A 40 31.93 17.59 2.82
C GLU A 40 31.87 16.82 1.50
N ALA A 41 31.79 15.50 1.58
CA ALA A 41 31.23 14.70 0.52
C ALA A 41 29.80 15.22 0.36
N THR A 42 29.62 16.18 -0.54
CA THR A 42 28.35 16.44 -1.19
C THR A 42 27.93 15.12 -1.78
N GLN A 43 27.11 14.39 -1.03
CA GLN A 43 26.42 13.21 -1.47
C GLN A 43 25.33 13.72 -2.42
N GLU A 44 25.74 14.13 -3.62
CA GLU A 44 24.84 14.18 -4.76
C GLU A 44 24.52 12.72 -5.08
N ASP A 45 23.40 12.24 -4.55
CA ASP A 45 22.69 11.15 -5.19
C ASP A 45 21.73 11.80 -6.20
N PRO A 46 22.11 11.99 -7.48
CA PRO A 46 21.16 12.44 -8.47
C PRO A 46 20.28 11.25 -8.79
N THR A 47 19.31 10.95 -7.93
CA THR A 47 18.16 10.16 -8.36
C THR A 47 17.53 10.95 -9.50
N VAL A 48 17.83 10.56 -10.75
CA VAL A 48 17.30 11.23 -11.93
C VAL A 48 15.86 10.78 -12.08
N PHE A 49 14.92 11.62 -11.64
CA PHE A 49 13.52 11.38 -11.87
C PHE A 49 13.22 11.42 -13.37
N LEU A 50 12.44 10.45 -13.84
CA LEU A 50 11.85 10.50 -15.16
C LEU A 50 10.78 11.59 -15.21
N ASN A 51 10.56 12.15 -16.40
CA ASN A 51 9.46 13.09 -16.58
C ASN A 51 8.11 12.38 -16.39
N CYS A 52 7.12 13.14 -15.93
CA CYS A 52 5.75 12.67 -15.93
C CYS A 52 5.30 12.21 -17.32
N PRO A 53 4.45 11.17 -17.40
CA PRO A 53 3.81 10.77 -18.65
C PRO A 53 2.97 11.92 -19.21
N ARG A 54 2.66 11.90 -20.49
CA ARG A 54 1.85 12.94 -21.13
C ARG A 54 0.37 12.57 -21.07
N PRO A 55 -0.54 13.56 -21.12
CA PRO A 55 -1.94 13.27 -21.38
C PRO A 55 -2.11 12.43 -22.65
N GLY A 56 -2.85 11.33 -22.56
CA GLY A 56 -3.02 10.33 -23.61
C GLY A 56 -2.10 9.11 -23.52
N ASP A 57 -1.07 9.15 -22.65
CA ASP A 57 -0.27 7.96 -22.35
C ASP A 57 -1.01 7.02 -21.39
N SER A 58 -0.61 5.76 -21.36
CA SER A 58 -1.12 4.75 -20.43
C SER A 58 -0.02 4.27 -19.49
N LEU A 59 -0.38 4.01 -18.23
CA LEU A 59 0.46 3.34 -17.24
C LEU A 59 -0.18 2.01 -16.87
N PHE A 60 0.61 1.09 -16.34
CA PHE A 60 0.09 -0.18 -15.83
C PHE A 60 0.42 -0.32 -14.35
N LEU A 61 -0.60 -0.56 -13.53
CA LEU A 61 -0.44 -0.81 -12.11
C LEU A 61 -0.69 -2.28 -11.82
N VAL A 62 0.37 -2.98 -11.41
CA VAL A 62 0.31 -4.40 -11.04
C VAL A 62 0.04 -4.52 -9.55
N PHE A 63 -1.01 -5.27 -9.20
CA PHE A 63 -1.39 -5.63 -7.84
C PHE A 63 -0.87 -7.02 -7.50
N GLU A 64 -0.23 -7.15 -6.35
CA GLU A 64 0.19 -8.43 -5.77
C GLU A 64 -0.04 -8.39 -4.27
N HIS A 65 -0.94 -9.25 -3.76
CA HIS A 65 -1.26 -9.32 -2.33
C HIS A 65 -1.02 -10.73 -1.82
N ASP A 66 -0.43 -10.84 -0.64
CA ASP A 66 -0.43 -12.07 0.14
C ASP A 66 -0.62 -11.70 1.61
N VAL A 67 -1.85 -11.89 2.10
CA VAL A 67 -2.29 -11.39 3.40
C VAL A 67 -2.88 -12.52 4.21
N PHE A 68 -2.37 -12.67 5.42
CA PHE A 68 -2.85 -13.60 6.43
C PHE A 68 -3.52 -12.83 7.56
N PHE A 69 -4.69 -13.26 8.01
CA PHE A 69 -5.37 -12.63 9.14
C PHE A 69 -6.25 -13.61 9.91
N ASP A 70 -6.56 -13.26 11.14
CA ASP A 70 -7.54 -13.98 11.95
C ASP A 70 -8.91 -13.30 11.75
N ALA A 71 -9.85 -14.02 11.16
CA ALA A 71 -11.21 -13.54 10.90
C ALA A 71 -12.02 -13.53 12.20
N MET A 72 -11.69 -12.61 13.11
CA MET A 72 -12.35 -12.42 14.41
C MET A 72 -12.44 -13.70 15.26
N GLY A 73 -11.39 -14.51 15.25
CA GLY A 73 -11.32 -15.81 15.94
C GLY A 73 -12.14 -16.92 15.30
N MET A 74 -12.77 -16.69 14.14
CA MET A 74 -13.55 -17.71 13.44
C MET A 74 -12.67 -18.64 12.59
N ALA A 75 -11.68 -18.06 11.90
CA ALA A 75 -10.80 -18.78 11.00
C ALA A 75 -9.49 -18.01 10.79
N ALA A 76 -8.39 -18.75 10.62
CA ALA A 76 -7.16 -18.20 10.06
C ALA A 76 -7.27 -18.23 8.53
N ILE A 77 -7.16 -17.08 7.90
CA ILE A 77 -7.41 -16.88 6.47
C ILE A 77 -6.16 -16.33 5.81
N GLN A 78 -5.89 -16.81 4.60
CA GLN A 78 -4.96 -16.26 3.64
C GLN A 78 -5.75 -15.78 2.42
N GLN A 79 -5.56 -14.53 2.04
CA GLN A 79 -6.04 -13.94 0.80
C GLN A 79 -4.86 -13.65 -0.11
N THR A 80 -4.93 -14.15 -1.34
CA THR A 80 -3.86 -13.97 -2.33
C THR A 80 -4.43 -13.37 -3.60
N VAL A 81 -3.83 -12.28 -4.05
CA VAL A 81 -4.01 -11.70 -5.39
C VAL A 81 -2.71 -11.95 -6.14
N ALA A 82 -2.75 -12.86 -7.11
CA ALA A 82 -1.61 -13.08 -8.00
C ALA A 82 -1.36 -11.81 -8.82
N ALA A 83 -0.09 -11.58 -9.19
CA ALA A 83 0.33 -10.41 -9.96
C ALA A 83 -0.57 -10.17 -11.18
N GLN A 84 -1.34 -9.10 -11.16
CA GLN A 84 -2.26 -8.73 -12.23
C GLN A 84 -2.27 -7.23 -12.45
N ALA A 85 -2.29 -6.83 -13.72
CA ALA A 85 -2.25 -5.42 -14.12
C ALA A 85 -3.65 -4.86 -14.34
N ILE A 86 -3.82 -3.60 -13.96
CA ILE A 86 -4.84 -2.71 -14.53
C ILE A 86 -4.17 -1.62 -15.34
N GLU A 87 -4.88 -1.10 -16.33
CA GLU A 87 -4.45 0.08 -17.10
C GLU A 87 -4.93 1.36 -16.41
N LEU A 88 -4.05 2.37 -16.36
CA LEU A 88 -4.34 3.72 -15.92
C LEU A 88 -4.14 4.68 -17.09
N HIS A 89 -5.06 5.62 -17.26
CA HIS A 89 -4.99 6.63 -18.31
C HIS A 89 -4.47 7.95 -17.78
N CYS A 90 -3.52 8.53 -18.50
CA CYS A 90 -3.02 9.86 -18.23
C CYS A 90 -3.93 10.90 -18.89
N THR A 91 -4.46 11.83 -18.11
CA THR A 91 -5.39 12.87 -18.54
C THR A 91 -4.78 14.26 -18.35
N GLU A 92 -5.41 15.29 -18.93
CA GLU A 92 -5.05 16.67 -18.61
C GLU A 92 -5.28 16.91 -17.11
N GLY A 93 -4.24 17.33 -16.39
CA GLY A 93 -4.35 17.78 -15.00
C GLY A 93 -4.41 19.31 -14.90
N GLY A 94 -4.23 19.81 -13.67
CA GLY A 94 -4.05 21.25 -13.42
C GLY A 94 -2.76 21.81 -14.06
N GLU A 95 -2.47 23.11 -13.86
CA GLU A 95 -1.42 23.86 -14.58
C GLU A 95 -0.01 23.20 -14.62
N SER A 96 0.34 22.34 -13.65
CA SER A 96 1.63 21.63 -13.56
C SER A 96 1.49 20.10 -13.45
N LYS A 97 0.29 19.55 -13.59
CA LYS A 97 -0.02 18.17 -13.23
C LYS A 97 -0.56 17.37 -14.40
N VAL A 98 -0.31 16.07 -14.37
CA VAL A 98 -0.94 15.10 -15.27
C VAL A 98 -1.89 14.27 -14.42
N GLY A 99 -3.18 14.26 -14.76
CA GLY A 99 -4.15 13.43 -14.06
C GLY A 99 -3.93 11.96 -14.39
N ILE A 100 -4.19 11.06 -13.44
CA ILE A 100 -4.07 9.61 -13.64
C ILE A 100 -5.33 8.95 -13.06
N GLU A 101 -6.01 8.14 -13.85
CA GLU A 101 -7.22 7.44 -13.40
C GLU A 101 -7.36 6.06 -14.06
N SER A 102 -7.91 5.10 -13.31
CA SER A 102 -8.36 3.82 -13.86
C SER A 102 -9.75 3.97 -14.50
N GLU A 103 -10.00 3.27 -15.61
CA GLU A 103 -11.36 3.21 -16.16
C GLU A 103 -12.29 2.36 -15.26
N SER A 104 -13.48 2.87 -14.94
CA SER A 104 -14.43 2.15 -14.10
C SER A 104 -15.17 1.07 -14.89
N GLY A 105 -15.31 -0.13 -14.33
CA GLY A 105 -16.22 -1.17 -14.84
C GLY A 105 -15.68 -2.03 -15.97
N LEU A 106 -14.39 -1.92 -16.32
CA LEU A 106 -13.74 -2.85 -17.26
C LEU A 106 -13.59 -4.24 -16.63
N PRO A 107 -13.80 -5.33 -17.39
CA PRO A 107 -13.55 -6.69 -16.90
C PRO A 107 -12.10 -6.90 -16.45
N ALA A 108 -11.13 -6.27 -17.11
CA ALA A 108 -9.72 -6.31 -16.72
C ALA A 108 -9.42 -5.66 -15.36
N ASN A 109 -10.34 -4.84 -14.85
CA ASN A 109 -10.25 -4.25 -13.50
C ASN A 109 -10.97 -5.10 -12.45
N ARG A 110 -11.19 -6.39 -12.74
CA ARG A 110 -11.73 -7.38 -11.80
C ARG A 110 -10.66 -8.43 -11.53
N LEU A 111 -9.94 -8.25 -10.41
CA LEU A 111 -8.79 -9.06 -10.05
C LEU A 111 -9.24 -10.27 -9.22
N PRO A 112 -9.11 -11.51 -9.72
CA PRO A 112 -9.45 -12.70 -8.95
C PRO A 112 -8.56 -12.84 -7.72
N VAL A 113 -9.22 -13.18 -6.62
CA VAL A 113 -8.63 -13.43 -5.31
C VAL A 113 -8.80 -14.90 -4.99
N THR A 114 -7.72 -15.56 -4.59
CA THR A 114 -7.80 -16.89 -3.96
C THR A 114 -7.87 -16.75 -2.46
N ILE A 115 -8.81 -17.45 -1.83
CA ILE A 115 -8.95 -17.48 -0.38
C ILE A 115 -8.76 -18.90 0.12
N SER A 116 -7.88 -19.07 1.10
CA SER A 116 -7.65 -20.34 1.77
C SER A 116 -7.48 -20.14 3.26
N GLY A 117 -7.65 -21.18 4.06
CA GLY A 117 -7.53 -21.05 5.50
C GLY A 117 -7.96 -22.27 6.29
N SER A 118 -8.10 -22.06 7.59
CA SER A 118 -8.54 -23.11 8.52
C SER A 118 -9.42 -22.53 9.62
N ALA A 119 -10.40 -23.31 10.05
CA ALA A 119 -11.27 -23.02 11.18
C ALA A 119 -11.27 -24.25 12.10
N GLY A 120 -10.42 -24.23 13.12
CA GLY A 120 -10.15 -25.41 13.94
C GLY A 120 -9.53 -26.54 13.12
N THR A 121 -10.21 -27.69 13.03
CA THR A 121 -9.77 -28.84 12.21
C THR A 121 -10.32 -28.82 10.78
N CYS A 122 -11.16 -27.85 10.45
CA CYS A 122 -11.76 -27.73 9.13
C CYS A 122 -10.91 -26.84 8.21
N SER A 123 -10.93 -27.10 6.91
CA SER A 123 -10.33 -26.24 5.90
C SER A 123 -11.34 -25.22 5.38
N VAL A 124 -10.90 -24.00 5.16
CA VAL A 124 -11.66 -22.95 4.47
C VAL A 124 -11.03 -22.74 3.10
N GLY A 125 -11.87 -22.64 2.07
CA GLY A 125 -11.43 -22.35 0.71
C GLY A 125 -12.48 -21.59 -0.06
N GLY A 126 -12.04 -20.77 -1.01
CA GLY A 126 -12.95 -19.97 -1.81
C GLY A 126 -12.25 -18.99 -2.72
N SER A 127 -13.04 -18.09 -3.28
CA SER A 127 -12.58 -16.98 -4.10
C SER A 127 -13.36 -15.71 -3.81
N ALA A 128 -12.80 -14.59 -4.23
CA ALA A 128 -13.45 -13.30 -4.30
C ALA A 128 -12.94 -12.53 -5.52
N THR A 129 -13.51 -11.37 -5.77
CA THR A 129 -13.06 -10.44 -6.79
C THR A 129 -12.69 -9.11 -6.14
N LEU A 130 -11.45 -8.66 -6.37
CA LEU A 130 -11.00 -7.33 -6.01
C LEU A 130 -11.22 -6.37 -7.19
N VAL A 131 -11.94 -5.29 -6.97
CA VAL A 131 -12.19 -4.23 -7.96
C VAL A 131 -11.50 -2.94 -7.49
N PRO A 132 -10.27 -2.66 -7.96
CA PRO A 132 -9.59 -1.43 -7.62
C PRO A 132 -10.14 -0.24 -8.41
N THR A 133 -10.28 0.90 -7.74
CA THR A 133 -10.46 2.22 -8.35
C THR A 133 -9.25 3.07 -7.99
N VAL A 134 -8.54 3.55 -9.01
CA VAL A 134 -7.30 4.31 -8.83
C VAL A 134 -7.46 5.69 -9.40
N ALA A 135 -7.08 6.70 -8.62
CA ALA A 135 -7.07 8.09 -9.06
C ALA A 135 -5.88 8.83 -8.45
N GLY A 136 -5.32 9.78 -9.18
CA GLY A 136 -4.08 10.42 -8.78
C GLY A 136 -3.57 11.46 -9.75
N TYR A 137 -2.30 11.83 -9.58
CA TYR A 137 -1.62 12.74 -10.48
C TYR A 137 -0.12 12.49 -10.52
N CYS A 138 0.54 13.00 -11.56
CA CYS A 138 1.99 13.15 -11.62
C CYS A 138 2.38 14.62 -11.63
N GLU A 139 3.42 14.95 -10.88
CA GLU A 139 4.06 16.27 -10.78
C GLU A 139 5.55 16.05 -10.49
N GLU A 140 6.42 16.70 -11.26
CA GLU A 140 7.88 16.64 -11.10
C GLU A 140 8.49 15.21 -11.11
N GLY A 141 7.87 14.27 -11.83
CA GLY A 141 8.37 12.88 -11.94
C GLY A 141 7.99 11.97 -10.77
N ILE A 142 7.15 12.46 -9.86
CA ILE A 142 6.56 11.67 -8.79
C ILE A 142 5.08 11.46 -9.13
N VAL A 143 4.60 10.22 -8.98
CA VAL A 143 3.20 9.84 -9.21
C VAL A 143 2.54 9.60 -7.85
N TRP A 144 1.43 10.26 -7.56
CA TRP A 144 0.65 10.06 -6.33
C TRP A 144 -0.67 9.41 -6.67
N LEU A 145 -0.91 8.19 -6.18
CA LEU A 145 -2.12 7.41 -6.44
C LEU A 145 -2.90 7.13 -5.16
N THR A 146 -4.17 7.47 -5.14
CA THR A 146 -5.12 6.90 -4.18
C THR A 146 -5.71 5.64 -4.78
N ILE A 147 -5.64 4.54 -4.03
CA ILE A 147 -6.15 3.23 -4.45
C ILE A 147 -7.32 2.88 -3.53
N TRP A 148 -8.50 2.71 -4.10
CA TRP A 148 -9.68 2.22 -3.39
C TRP A 148 -9.95 0.79 -3.80
N GLU A 149 -10.02 -0.12 -2.83
CA GLU A 149 -10.23 -1.53 -3.05
C GLU A 149 -11.63 -1.94 -2.59
N GLU A 150 -12.46 -2.33 -3.56
CA GLU A 150 -13.75 -2.93 -3.29
C GLU A 150 -13.69 -4.44 -3.50
N TRP A 151 -14.06 -5.19 -2.47
CA TRP A 151 -14.06 -6.65 -2.50
C TRP A 151 -15.48 -7.17 -2.69
N GLN A 152 -15.69 -7.98 -3.72
CA GLN A 152 -16.99 -8.46 -4.16
C GLN A 152 -16.98 -9.97 -4.39
N GLU A 153 -18.16 -10.55 -4.62
CA GLU A 153 -18.32 -11.93 -5.13
C GLU A 153 -17.65 -13.01 -4.25
N TYR A 154 -17.78 -12.87 -2.93
CA TYR A 154 -17.28 -13.88 -2.00
C TYR A 154 -18.01 -15.21 -2.18
N GLU A 155 -17.26 -16.23 -2.60
CA GLU A 155 -17.71 -17.62 -2.67
C GLU A 155 -16.77 -18.47 -1.82
N MET A 156 -17.17 -18.72 -0.56
CA MET A 156 -16.34 -19.46 0.39
C MET A 156 -17.07 -20.65 0.98
N THR A 157 -16.31 -21.71 1.20
CA THR A 157 -16.79 -22.98 1.74
C THR A 157 -15.87 -23.44 2.86
N ILE A 158 -16.48 -23.95 3.94
CA ILE A 158 -15.79 -24.69 4.99
C ILE A 158 -16.03 -26.19 4.79
N THR A 159 -14.97 -26.99 4.87
CA THR A 159 -15.00 -28.45 4.73
C THR A 159 -14.40 -29.10 5.98
N CYS A 160 -15.14 -30.03 6.57
CA CYS A 160 -14.72 -30.81 7.74
C CYS A 160 -14.91 -32.30 7.41
N ASP A 161 -14.06 -33.19 7.95
CA ASP A 161 -14.05 -34.63 7.58
C ASP A 161 -15.41 -35.33 7.71
N ASP A 162 -16.18 -35.01 8.77
CA ASP A 162 -17.44 -35.69 9.11
C ASP A 162 -18.69 -34.84 8.79
N SER A 163 -18.59 -33.85 7.90
CA SER A 163 -19.73 -32.98 7.57
C SER A 163 -19.74 -32.58 6.09
N PRO A 164 -20.93 -32.43 5.48
CA PRO A 164 -21.00 -31.87 4.13
C PRO A 164 -20.41 -30.45 4.11
N PRO A 165 -19.81 -30.00 2.99
CA PRO A 165 -19.31 -28.63 2.88
C PRO A 165 -20.41 -27.61 3.15
N MET A 166 -20.08 -26.56 3.89
CA MET A 166 -21.02 -25.51 4.29
C MET A 166 -20.54 -24.15 3.77
N PRO A 167 -21.45 -23.22 3.46
CA PRO A 167 -21.06 -21.85 3.11
C PRO A 167 -20.36 -21.19 4.30
N PHE A 168 -19.30 -20.45 3.99
CA PHE A 168 -18.57 -19.60 4.93
C PHE A 168 -18.65 -18.17 4.43
N ALA A 169 -18.67 -17.19 5.33
CA ALA A 169 -18.70 -15.78 4.97
C ALA A 169 -17.71 -15.02 5.84
N LEU A 170 -16.88 -14.21 5.19
CA LEU A 170 -16.11 -13.18 5.86
C LEU A 170 -17.00 -11.95 6.06
N PRO A 171 -16.73 -11.11 7.07
CA PRO A 171 -17.32 -9.78 7.11
C PRO A 171 -16.93 -8.99 5.85
N ASP A 172 -17.85 -8.18 5.32
CA ASP A 172 -17.55 -7.30 4.19
C ASP A 172 -16.46 -6.30 4.59
N THR A 173 -15.40 -6.21 3.78
CA THR A 173 -14.32 -5.26 3.98
C THR A 173 -14.01 -4.53 2.67
N GLY A 174 -14.02 -3.21 2.72
CA GLY A 174 -13.46 -2.33 1.68
C GLY A 174 -12.33 -1.51 2.28
N TYR A 175 -11.26 -1.30 1.53
CA TYR A 175 -10.05 -0.64 2.03
C TYR A 175 -9.65 0.54 1.15
N LYS A 176 -9.39 1.68 1.79
CA LYS A 176 -8.74 2.83 1.14
C LYS A 176 -7.26 2.78 1.45
N HIS A 177 -6.44 2.82 0.41
CA HIS A 177 -5.00 3.00 0.52
C HIS A 177 -4.64 4.41 0.03
N ALA A 178 -4.13 5.22 0.95
CA ALA A 178 -3.62 6.56 0.68
C ALA A 178 -2.37 6.79 1.54
N GLY A 179 -1.46 7.63 1.06
CA GLY A 179 -0.31 8.05 1.83
C GLY A 179 -0.69 8.95 3.01
N PRO A 180 0.32 9.41 3.79
CA PRO A 180 0.11 10.36 4.87
C PRO A 180 -0.70 11.58 4.39
N ASP A 181 -1.59 12.08 5.26
CA ASP A 181 -2.43 13.26 5.00
C ASP A 181 -3.36 13.14 3.77
N ASP A 182 -3.78 11.91 3.43
CA ASP A 182 -4.65 11.61 2.27
C ASP A 182 -4.02 11.97 0.90
N GLN A 183 -2.71 12.24 0.82
CA GLN A 183 -2.03 12.68 -0.40
C GLN A 183 -1.76 11.56 -1.44
N GLY A 184 -2.40 10.40 -1.31
CA GLY A 184 -2.12 9.23 -2.16
C GLY A 184 -0.76 8.59 -1.85
N ILE A 185 -0.56 7.36 -2.31
CA ILE A 185 0.72 6.66 -2.26
C ILE A 185 1.62 7.27 -3.33
N ASP A 186 2.81 7.72 -2.95
CA ASP A 186 3.80 8.25 -3.86
C ASP A 186 4.56 7.11 -4.56
N PHE A 187 4.84 7.25 -5.86
CA PHE A 187 5.61 6.34 -6.69
C PHE A 187 6.68 7.18 -7.39
N TRP A 188 7.94 6.88 -7.10
CA TRP A 188 9.06 7.65 -7.64
C TRP A 188 9.44 7.01 -8.97
N LEU A 189 9.24 7.74 -10.06
CA LEU A 189 9.59 7.26 -11.39
C LEU A 189 11.11 7.38 -11.56
N VAL A 190 11.82 6.36 -11.11
CA VAL A 190 13.27 6.23 -11.25
C VAL A 190 13.60 5.26 -12.39
N ASP A 191 14.90 5.11 -12.68
CA ASP A 191 15.47 4.33 -13.79
C ASP A 191 14.62 3.13 -14.28
N GLU A 192 14.54 2.98 -15.60
CA GLU A 192 13.76 1.99 -16.35
C GLU A 192 12.23 2.18 -16.33
N GLY A 193 11.68 3.13 -15.57
CA GLY A 193 10.26 3.47 -15.64
C GLY A 193 9.36 2.51 -14.85
N VAL A 194 9.92 1.92 -13.80
CA VAL A 194 9.23 1.02 -12.87
C VAL A 194 9.34 1.56 -11.46
N ALA A 195 8.21 1.63 -10.74
CA ALA A 195 8.19 2.04 -9.35
C ALA A 195 7.45 1.00 -8.50
N VAL A 196 8.10 0.51 -7.45
CA VAL A 196 7.52 -0.48 -6.53
C VAL A 196 7.17 0.18 -5.21
N ARG A 197 6.00 -0.15 -4.68
CA ARG A 197 5.59 0.15 -3.32
C ARG A 197 5.06 -1.10 -2.64
N GLU A 198 5.60 -1.40 -1.48
CA GLU A 198 5.19 -2.53 -0.66
C GLU A 198 4.86 -2.03 0.74
N PHE A 199 3.70 -2.45 1.23
CA PHE A 199 3.20 -2.09 2.55
C PHE A 199 2.95 -3.37 3.33
N PRO A 200 3.52 -3.50 4.54
CA PRO A 200 3.21 -4.63 5.40
C PRO A 200 1.74 -4.56 5.80
N PHE A 201 1.05 -5.71 5.74
CA PHE A 201 -0.27 -5.83 6.35
C PHE A 201 -0.11 -5.92 7.87
N GLN A 202 -0.70 -4.96 8.59
CA GLN A 202 -0.66 -4.89 10.06
C GLN A 202 -2.07 -4.84 10.68
N GLY A 203 -3.13 -5.08 9.88
CA GLY A 203 -4.52 -5.10 10.33
C GLY A 203 -4.93 -6.45 10.95
N GLU A 204 -5.99 -6.44 11.76
CA GLU A 204 -6.73 -7.65 12.19
C GLU A 204 -5.90 -8.79 12.81
N GLY A 205 -4.79 -8.45 13.47
CA GLY A 205 -3.87 -9.46 14.04
C GLY A 205 -3.15 -10.31 13.00
N GLY A 206 -3.15 -9.85 11.75
CA GLY A 206 -2.57 -10.53 10.61
C GLY A 206 -1.14 -10.11 10.26
N SER A 207 -0.64 -10.68 9.17
CA SER A 207 0.68 -10.41 8.59
C SER A 207 0.63 -10.61 7.07
N GLY A 208 1.60 -10.05 6.35
CA GLY A 208 1.67 -10.20 4.90
C GLY A 208 2.02 -8.89 4.24
N PHE A 209 1.65 -8.73 2.98
CA PHE A 209 1.94 -7.52 2.23
C PHE A 209 0.87 -7.18 1.19
N HIS A 210 0.76 -5.89 0.92
CA HIS A 210 0.22 -5.36 -0.32
C HIS A 210 1.41 -4.81 -1.12
N ARG A 211 1.56 -5.23 -2.37
CA ARG A 211 2.56 -4.70 -3.28
C ARG A 211 1.89 -4.17 -4.54
N TRP A 212 2.28 -2.95 -4.89
CA TRP A 212 1.90 -2.29 -6.13
C TRP A 212 3.14 -1.97 -6.94
N THR A 213 3.16 -2.36 -8.21
CA THR A 213 4.23 -2.02 -9.14
C THR A 213 3.67 -1.21 -10.30
N LEU A 214 4.11 0.04 -10.41
CA LEU A 214 3.72 0.96 -11.47
C LEU A 214 4.73 0.88 -12.61
N TYR A 215 4.24 0.67 -13.83
CA TYR A 215 5.02 0.66 -15.06
C TYR A 215 4.59 1.81 -15.96
N LEU A 216 5.55 2.59 -16.44
CA LEU A 216 5.34 3.66 -17.43
C LEU A 216 5.10 3.16 -18.85
N ASP A 217 5.55 1.94 -19.15
CA ASP A 217 5.42 1.30 -20.45
C ASP A 217 4.94 -0.14 -20.25
N GLY A 218 3.86 -0.51 -20.93
CA GLY A 218 3.29 -1.85 -20.90
C GLY A 218 4.28 -2.95 -21.33
N LEU A 219 5.32 -2.61 -22.10
CA LEU A 219 6.38 -3.55 -22.49
C LEU A 219 7.26 -4.02 -21.32
N LEU A 220 7.25 -3.29 -20.21
CA LEU A 220 8.00 -3.62 -19.01
C LEU A 220 7.21 -4.53 -18.05
N VAL A 221 5.90 -4.63 -18.24
CA VAL A 221 5.04 -5.54 -17.48
C VAL A 221 5.43 -6.98 -17.83
N PRO A 222 5.60 -7.88 -16.84
CA PRO A 222 5.85 -9.29 -17.11
C PRO A 222 4.84 -9.85 -18.11
N ASN A 223 5.34 -10.59 -19.11
CA ASN A 223 4.51 -10.95 -20.26
C ASN A 223 3.28 -11.78 -19.87
N ASP A 224 3.37 -12.68 -18.90
CA ASP A 224 2.24 -13.44 -18.37
C ASP A 224 1.16 -12.56 -17.73
N VAL A 225 1.57 -11.54 -16.98
CA VAL A 225 0.69 -10.52 -16.39
C VAL A 225 0.02 -9.70 -17.49
N TYR A 226 0.81 -9.21 -18.46
CA TYR A 226 0.30 -8.41 -19.58
C TYR A 226 -0.69 -9.19 -20.46
N GLN A 227 -0.38 -10.46 -20.80
CA GLN A 227 -1.28 -11.29 -21.60
C GLN A 227 -2.61 -11.53 -20.89
N THR A 228 -2.58 -11.77 -19.57
CA THR A 228 -3.79 -11.96 -18.76
C THR A 228 -4.68 -10.71 -18.81
N TRP A 229 -4.09 -9.53 -18.66
CA TRP A 229 -4.81 -8.27 -18.82
C TRP A 229 -5.36 -8.08 -20.25
N PHE A 230 -4.54 -8.38 -21.26
CA PHE A 230 -4.92 -8.21 -22.67
C PHE A 230 -6.12 -9.07 -23.04
N GLU A 231 -6.11 -10.34 -22.63
CA GLU A 231 -7.21 -11.31 -22.80
C GLU A 231 -8.47 -10.90 -22.03
N ALA A 232 -8.34 -10.23 -20.88
CA ALA A 232 -9.49 -9.73 -20.14
C ALA A 232 -10.15 -8.49 -20.80
N THR A 233 -9.45 -7.82 -21.71
CA THR A 233 -9.89 -6.55 -22.33
C THR A 233 -10.42 -6.73 -23.76
N HIS A 234 -10.01 -7.78 -24.49
CA HIS A 234 -10.30 -8.00 -25.92
C HIS A 234 -10.97 -9.35 -26.21
#